data_AF-A0A971Q967-F1
#
_entry.id   AF-A0A971Q967-F1
#
_cell.length_a   1.000
_cell.length_b   1.000
_cell.length_c   1.000
_cell.angle_alpha   90.00
_cell.angle_beta   90.00
_cell.angle_gamma   90.00
#
_symmetry.space_group_name_H-M   'P 1'
#
loop_
_entity.id
_entity.type
_entity.pdbx_description
1 polymer ?
#
loop_
_entity_poly.entity_id
_entity_poly.type
_entity_poly.pdbx_seq_one_letter_code
_entity_poly.pdbx_strand_id
1 'polypeptide(L)'
;MRVLLVIVVILSVVNLLGLAVVAGRMARLGPPGPIGPEGLVDPMPPSAGGAEVDGQGRPGGRHGEWPGPEHWREVRRVVEKYFPELQESMQGPGAGRRMGPHLRRHWRAISELVEADRTDPELAGRLADSYRKERELDRLRWDYDHATGDDRQAVRQEMRKLLEEQFELRQWIRQRKLEELARQIDQFRRELAERAERREDLIARELDRRLEAPGQEQLPEW
;
A
#
# COMPACT_ATOMS: atom_id res chain seq x y z
N MET A 1 31.77 8.52 -40.66
CA MET A 1 31.78 7.23 -39.92
C MET A 1 32.63 7.21 -38.65
N ARG A 2 33.70 8.01 -38.49
CA ARG A 2 34.57 7.96 -37.28
C ARG A 2 33.93 8.49 -35.99
N VAL A 3 32.95 9.39 -36.08
CA VAL A 3 32.30 10.02 -34.90
C VAL A 3 31.32 9.07 -34.18
N LEU A 4 30.60 8.24 -34.95
CA LEU A 4 29.66 7.25 -34.39
C LEU A 4 30.35 6.16 -33.56
N LEU A 5 31.57 5.78 -33.95
CA LEU A 5 32.34 4.75 -33.26
C LEU A 5 32.86 5.24 -31.89
N VAL A 6 33.18 6.54 -31.77
CA VAL A 6 33.60 7.15 -30.50
C VAL A 6 32.45 7.21 -29.50
N ILE A 7 31.22 7.52 -29.95
CA ILE A 7 30.04 7.60 -29.07
C ILE A 7 29.68 6.22 -28.52
N VAL A 8 29.73 5.17 -29.34
CA VAL A 8 29.45 3.78 -28.91
C VAL A 8 30.48 3.29 -27.89
N VAL A 9 31.76 3.64 -28.07
CA VAL A 9 32.82 3.28 -27.11
C VAL A 9 32.63 4.01 -25.77
N ILE A 10 32.29 5.31 -25.79
CA ILE A 10 32.04 6.08 -24.56
C ILE A 10 30.83 5.52 -23.80
N LEU A 11 29.73 5.23 -24.48
CA LEU A 11 28.53 4.64 -23.85
C LEU A 11 28.80 3.26 -23.25
N SER A 12 29.65 2.45 -23.89
CA SER A 12 30.02 1.12 -23.38
C SER A 12 30.89 1.20 -22.12
N VAL A 13 31.81 2.17 -22.04
CA VAL A 13 32.67 2.38 -20.87
C VAL A 13 31.88 2.92 -19.67
N VAL A 14 30.90 3.81 -19.91
CA VAL A 14 30.01 4.31 -18.84
C VAL A 14 29.14 3.19 -18.25
N ASN A 15 28.67 2.26 -19.09
CA ASN A 15 27.84 1.14 -18.64
C ASN A 15 28.65 0.11 -17.81
N LEU A 16 29.92 -0.12 -18.18
CA LEU A 16 30.84 -0.97 -17.43
C LEU A 16 31.26 -0.38 -16.07
N LEU A 17 31.45 0.95 -15.99
CA LEU A 17 31.76 1.62 -14.73
C LEU A 17 30.55 1.64 -13.77
N GLY A 18 29.32 1.73 -14.28
CA GLY A 18 28.10 1.63 -13.47
C GLY A 18 27.94 0.28 -12.77
N LEU A 19 28.25 -0.82 -13.47
CA LEU A 19 28.19 -2.18 -12.91
C LEU A 19 29.27 -2.43 -11.83
N ALA A 20 30.47 -1.86 -12.00
CA ALA A 20 31.55 -2.01 -11.02
C ALA A 20 31.24 -1.31 -9.68
N VAL A 21 30.55 -0.16 -9.70
CA VAL A 21 30.15 0.58 -8.48
C VAL A 21 29.05 -0.17 -7.71
N VAL A 22 28.13 -0.84 -8.41
CA VAL A 22 27.07 -1.66 -7.78
C VAL A 22 27.65 -2.94 -7.17
N ALA A 23 28.60 -3.60 -7.86
CA ALA A 23 29.28 -4.79 -7.34
C ALA A 23 30.14 -4.49 -6.11
N GLY A 24 30.84 -3.34 -6.09
CA GLY A 24 31.64 -2.91 -4.93
C GLY A 24 30.82 -2.57 -3.68
N ARG A 25 29.56 -2.19 -3.84
CA ARG A 25 28.64 -1.89 -2.71
C ARG A 25 28.00 -3.15 -2.13
N MET A 26 27.80 -4.19 -2.95
CA MET A 26 27.31 -5.50 -2.51
C MET A 26 28.36 -6.30 -1.71
N ALA A 27 29.66 -6.12 -1.98
CA ALA A 27 30.73 -6.82 -1.26
C ALA A 27 30.95 -6.35 0.19
N ARG A 28 30.30 -5.25 0.63
CA ARG A 28 30.34 -4.76 2.03
C ARG A 28 29.16 -5.23 2.88
N LEU A 29 28.19 -5.91 2.28
CA LEU A 29 27.13 -6.59 2.99
C LEU A 29 27.56 -8.05 3.10
N GLY A 30 27.90 -8.50 4.30
CA GLY A 30 28.26 -9.90 4.54
C GLY A 30 27.20 -10.86 4.01
N PRO A 31 27.54 -12.16 3.82
CA PRO A 31 26.59 -13.13 3.30
C PRO A 31 25.30 -13.10 4.13
N PRO A 32 24.12 -13.12 3.50
CA PRO A 32 22.86 -13.19 4.23
C PRO A 32 22.90 -14.44 5.11
N GLY A 33 22.69 -14.23 6.42
CA GLY A 33 22.61 -15.33 7.37
C GLY A 33 21.52 -16.32 6.95
N PRO A 34 21.62 -17.59 7.39
CA PRO A 34 20.62 -18.60 7.06
C PRO A 34 19.23 -18.13 7.51
N ILE A 35 18.30 -18.04 6.56
CA ILE A 35 16.89 -17.76 6.82
C ILE A 35 16.36 -18.96 7.61
N GLY A 36 16.12 -18.77 8.90
CA GLY A 36 15.49 -19.78 9.74
C GLY A 36 14.08 -20.12 9.24
N PRO A 37 13.51 -21.27 9.65
CA PRO A 37 12.18 -21.72 9.22
C PRO A 37 11.03 -20.77 9.63
N GLU A 38 11.31 -19.73 10.39
CA GLU A 38 10.37 -18.69 10.82
C GLU A 38 10.16 -17.57 9.78
N GLY A 39 10.93 -17.53 8.68
CA GLY A 39 10.86 -16.50 7.64
C GLY A 39 9.83 -16.72 6.52
N LEU A 40 9.05 -17.80 6.55
CA LEU A 40 8.11 -18.18 5.48
C LEU A 40 6.64 -17.90 5.80
N VAL A 41 6.36 -17.23 6.91
CA VAL A 41 5.03 -16.69 7.21
C VAL A 41 5.10 -15.19 7.03
N ASP A 42 4.77 -14.75 5.82
CA ASP A 42 4.47 -13.36 5.53
C ASP A 42 3.44 -12.89 6.57
N PRO A 43 3.70 -11.83 7.37
CA PRO A 43 2.68 -11.33 8.26
C PRO A 43 1.50 -10.87 7.41
N MET A 44 0.43 -11.66 7.39
CA MET A 44 -0.88 -11.13 7.01
C MET A 44 -1.10 -9.85 7.81
N PRO A 45 -1.74 -8.81 7.24
CA PRO A 45 -2.35 -7.80 8.11
C PRO A 45 -3.18 -8.57 9.16
N PRO A 46 -2.99 -8.32 10.46
CA PRO A 46 -3.58 -9.15 11.49
C PRO A 46 -5.08 -9.25 11.26
N SER A 47 -5.57 -10.48 11.11
CA SER A 47 -7.00 -10.75 11.22
C SER A 47 -7.40 -10.30 12.62
N ALA A 48 -8.30 -9.32 12.70
CA ALA A 48 -8.65 -8.61 13.93
C ALA A 48 -9.48 -9.48 14.89
N GLY A 49 -8.83 -10.50 15.42
CA GLY A 49 -9.32 -11.49 16.36
C GLY A 49 -8.17 -12.04 17.20
N GLY A 50 -7.42 -11.15 17.85
CA GLY A 50 -6.41 -11.50 18.84
C GLY A 50 -6.30 -10.35 19.83
N ALA A 51 -6.68 -10.60 21.07
CA ALA A 51 -6.64 -9.63 22.16
C ALA A 51 -5.22 -9.11 22.37
N GLU A 52 -5.10 -7.79 22.56
CA GLU A 52 -3.88 -7.12 23.00
C GLU A 52 -3.42 -7.67 24.36
N VAL A 53 -2.13 -7.97 24.48
CA VAL A 53 -1.42 -7.94 25.76
C VAL A 53 -0.16 -7.09 25.56
N ASP A 54 -0.29 -5.87 26.06
CA ASP A 54 0.69 -4.98 26.68
C ASP A 54 2.07 -4.70 26.05
N GLY A 55 2.33 -3.40 25.90
CA GLY A 55 3.60 -2.85 26.34
C GLY A 55 4.51 -2.26 25.26
N GLN A 56 4.09 -1.16 24.63
CA GLN A 56 4.90 0.06 24.43
C GLN A 56 4.13 1.04 23.53
N GLY A 57 3.68 2.14 24.13
CA GLY A 57 2.88 3.17 23.47
C GLY A 57 3.62 3.82 22.30
N ARG A 58 3.14 3.53 21.09
CA ARG A 58 3.26 4.48 19.97
C ARG A 58 2.27 5.63 20.21
N PRO A 59 2.66 6.89 19.94
CA PRO A 59 1.81 8.05 20.18
C PRO A 59 0.49 7.87 19.44
N GLY A 60 -0.61 8.03 20.20
CA GLY A 60 -1.96 7.66 19.81
C GLY A 60 -2.33 8.10 18.40
N GLY A 61 -2.58 7.11 17.55
CA GLY A 61 -3.35 7.33 16.34
C GLY A 61 -4.66 7.98 16.75
N ARG A 62 -4.91 9.18 16.20
CA ARG A 62 -6.20 9.88 16.34
C ARG A 62 -7.32 8.85 16.24
N HIS A 63 -8.19 8.82 17.26
CA HIS A 63 -9.47 8.16 17.15
C HIS A 63 -10.07 8.50 15.79
N GLY A 64 -10.30 7.48 14.97
CA GLY A 64 -10.71 7.64 13.57
C GLY A 64 -11.90 8.58 13.48
N GLU A 65 -11.64 9.81 13.04
CA GLU A 65 -12.70 10.70 12.58
C GLU A 65 -13.45 9.93 11.52
N TRP A 66 -14.75 9.77 11.75
CA TRP A 66 -15.60 9.16 10.76
C TRP A 66 -15.43 9.92 9.45
N PRO A 67 -15.31 9.21 8.32
CA PRO A 67 -15.19 9.84 7.02
C PRO A 67 -16.30 10.88 6.83
N GLY A 68 -15.94 12.06 6.32
CA GLY A 68 -16.90 13.09 5.98
C GLY A 68 -17.97 12.57 4.99
N PRO A 69 -19.12 13.26 4.88
CA PRO A 69 -20.26 12.79 4.07
C PRO A 69 -19.91 12.48 2.60
N GLU A 70 -18.91 13.16 2.04
CA GLU A 70 -18.44 12.95 0.67
C GLU A 70 -17.68 11.63 0.52
N HIS A 71 -16.76 11.35 1.43
CA HIS A 71 -16.02 10.09 1.43
C HIS A 71 -16.96 8.91 1.69
N TRP A 72 -18.00 9.10 2.49
CA TRP A 72 -19.03 8.07 2.71
C TRP A 72 -19.87 7.76 1.46
N ARG A 73 -20.20 8.77 0.65
CA ARG A 73 -20.85 8.56 -0.66
C ARG A 73 -19.98 7.71 -1.57
N GLU A 74 -18.68 7.93 -1.54
CA GLU A 74 -17.75 7.21 -2.39
C GLU A 74 -17.51 5.77 -1.94
N VAL A 75 -17.39 5.54 -0.64
CA VAL A 75 -17.39 4.19 -0.07
C VAL A 75 -18.64 3.44 -0.52
N ARG A 76 -19.82 4.06 -0.44
CA ARG A 76 -21.06 3.42 -0.90
C ARG A 76 -20.99 3.07 -2.39
N ARG A 77 -20.55 3.99 -3.25
CA ARG A 77 -20.39 3.76 -4.70
C ARG A 77 -19.49 2.56 -4.98
N VAL A 78 -18.36 2.46 -4.28
CA VAL A 78 -17.37 1.39 -4.48
C VAL A 78 -17.89 0.07 -3.94
N VAL A 79 -18.54 0.05 -2.78
CA VAL A 79 -19.15 -1.16 -2.24
C VAL A 79 -20.30 -1.63 -3.13
N GLU A 80 -21.15 -0.74 -3.65
CA GLU A 80 -22.20 -1.10 -4.62
C GLU A 80 -21.62 -1.70 -5.91
N LYS A 81 -20.49 -1.19 -6.37
CA LYS A 81 -19.82 -1.68 -7.58
C LYS A 81 -19.19 -3.07 -7.40
N TYR A 82 -18.49 -3.30 -6.29
CA TYR A 82 -17.64 -4.50 -6.12
C TYR A 82 -18.22 -5.55 -5.18
N PHE A 83 -19.17 -5.17 -4.32
CA PHE A 83 -19.82 -6.03 -3.32
C PHE A 83 -21.32 -5.70 -3.23
N PRO A 84 -22.09 -5.89 -4.33
CA PRO A 84 -23.52 -5.58 -4.35
C PRO A 84 -24.31 -6.33 -3.27
N GLU A 85 -23.84 -7.50 -2.84
CA GLU A 85 -24.44 -8.27 -1.73
C GLU A 85 -24.37 -7.54 -0.39
N LEU A 86 -23.45 -6.57 -0.23
CA LEU A 86 -23.35 -5.73 0.97
C LEU A 86 -24.24 -4.48 0.87
N GLN A 87 -24.90 -4.23 -0.26
CA GLN A 87 -25.73 -3.04 -0.48
C GLN A 87 -26.90 -2.96 0.51
N GLU A 88 -27.62 -4.06 0.74
CA GLU A 88 -28.74 -4.09 1.68
C GLU A 88 -28.30 -3.74 3.12
N SER A 89 -27.09 -4.18 3.50
CA SER A 89 -26.49 -3.85 4.80
C SER A 89 -26.15 -2.34 4.95
N MET A 90 -26.01 -1.62 3.84
CA MET A 90 -25.68 -0.19 3.78
C MET A 90 -26.90 0.75 3.70
N GLN A 91 -28.09 0.24 3.40
CA GLN A 91 -29.28 1.07 3.13
C GLN A 91 -30.22 1.28 4.34
N GLY A 92 -30.03 0.55 5.44
CA GLY A 92 -30.90 0.65 6.62
C GLY A 92 -30.76 1.96 7.43
N PRO A 93 -31.80 2.41 8.16
CA PRO A 93 -31.71 3.56 9.07
C PRO A 93 -30.59 3.36 10.09
N GLY A 94 -29.56 4.21 10.12
CA GLY A 94 -28.39 3.98 10.98
C GLY A 94 -27.38 2.95 10.46
N ALA A 95 -27.37 2.64 9.16
CA ALA A 95 -26.33 1.82 8.51
C ALA A 95 -24.92 2.36 8.82
N GLY A 96 -24.71 3.68 8.82
CA GLY A 96 -23.44 4.27 9.26
C GLY A 96 -23.05 3.91 10.71
N ARG A 97 -24.01 3.70 11.63
CA ARG A 97 -23.71 3.29 13.01
C ARG A 97 -23.58 1.76 13.17
N ARG A 98 -24.46 0.97 12.54
CA ARG A 98 -24.50 -0.50 12.65
C ARG A 98 -23.34 -1.19 11.97
N MET A 99 -22.89 -0.62 10.87
CA MET A 99 -21.80 -1.13 10.08
C MET A 99 -20.44 -0.76 10.71
N GLY A 100 -20.42 0.13 11.73
CA GLY A 100 -19.25 0.65 12.41
C GLY A 100 -18.21 -0.39 12.86
N PRO A 101 -18.56 -1.50 13.54
CA PRO A 101 -17.56 -2.49 13.96
C PRO A 101 -16.95 -3.27 12.80
N HIS A 102 -17.78 -3.75 11.86
CA HIS A 102 -17.32 -4.53 10.71
C HIS A 102 -16.58 -3.68 9.69
N LEU A 103 -17.08 -2.48 9.37
CA LEU A 103 -16.36 -1.51 8.56
C LEU A 103 -15.05 -1.11 9.19
N ARG A 104 -15.00 -0.84 10.50
CA ARG A 104 -13.74 -0.45 11.15
C ARG A 104 -12.66 -1.50 10.95
N ARG A 105 -13.03 -2.78 11.06
CA ARG A 105 -12.12 -3.91 10.80
C ARG A 105 -11.62 -3.93 9.36
N HIS A 106 -12.49 -3.60 8.41
CA HIS A 106 -12.16 -3.58 6.97
C HIS A 106 -11.94 -2.17 6.42
N TRP A 107 -11.70 -1.17 7.28
CA TRP A 107 -11.75 0.23 6.85
C TRP A 107 -10.56 0.53 5.95
N ARG A 108 -9.37 0.08 6.37
CA ARG A 108 -8.15 0.19 5.58
C ARG A 108 -8.30 -0.45 4.20
N ALA A 109 -8.89 -1.64 4.16
CA ALA A 109 -9.19 -2.38 2.95
C ALA A 109 -10.12 -1.62 1.99
N ILE A 110 -11.18 -1.04 2.54
CA ILE A 110 -12.17 -0.28 1.78
C ILE A 110 -11.59 1.05 1.31
N SER A 111 -10.81 1.74 2.14
CA SER A 111 -10.12 2.97 1.73
C SER A 111 -9.12 2.70 0.61
N GLU A 112 -8.34 1.62 0.69
CA GLU A 112 -7.41 1.22 -0.37
C GLU A 112 -8.16 0.90 -1.68
N LEU A 113 -9.29 0.21 -1.58
CA LEU A 113 -10.15 -0.07 -2.73
C LEU A 113 -10.77 1.21 -3.34
N VAL A 114 -11.19 2.17 -2.50
CA VAL A 114 -11.71 3.47 -2.95
C VAL A 114 -10.65 4.26 -3.69
N GLU A 115 -9.44 4.37 -3.15
CA GLU A 115 -8.34 5.07 -3.83
C GLU A 115 -7.93 4.36 -5.13
N ALA A 116 -7.89 3.03 -5.12
CA ALA A 116 -7.64 2.25 -6.33
C ALA A 116 -8.71 2.49 -7.39
N ASP A 117 -10.00 2.53 -7.03
CA ASP A 117 -11.08 2.74 -8.02
C ASP A 117 -10.97 4.09 -8.74
N ARG A 118 -10.41 5.11 -8.08
CA ARG A 118 -10.16 6.43 -8.69
C ARG A 118 -8.96 6.44 -9.64
N THR A 119 -7.91 5.67 -9.33
CA THR A 119 -6.57 5.82 -9.93
C THR A 119 -6.16 4.66 -10.83
N ASP A 120 -6.51 3.44 -10.45
CA ASP A 120 -6.25 2.20 -11.18
C ASP A 120 -7.46 1.24 -11.00
N PRO A 121 -8.49 1.34 -11.87
CA PRO A 121 -9.67 0.49 -11.80
C PRO A 121 -9.37 -1.01 -11.94
N GLU A 122 -8.27 -1.37 -12.60
CA GLU A 122 -7.83 -2.77 -12.68
C GLU A 122 -7.35 -3.26 -11.32
N LEU A 123 -6.52 -2.47 -10.64
CA LEU A 123 -6.10 -2.75 -9.26
C LEU A 123 -7.30 -2.85 -8.31
N ALA A 124 -8.29 -1.97 -8.46
CA ALA A 124 -9.51 -2.02 -7.66
C ALA A 124 -10.26 -3.35 -7.85
N GLY A 125 -10.42 -3.80 -9.11
CA GLY A 125 -11.03 -5.10 -9.41
C GLY A 125 -10.26 -6.26 -8.76
N ARG A 126 -8.92 -6.22 -8.82
CA ARG A 126 -8.04 -7.24 -8.23
C ARG A 126 -8.08 -7.25 -6.70
N LEU A 127 -8.15 -6.08 -6.06
CA LEU A 127 -8.36 -5.97 -4.62
C LEU A 127 -9.72 -6.55 -4.21
N ALA A 128 -10.79 -6.23 -4.95
CA ALA A 128 -12.11 -6.78 -4.71
C ALA A 128 -12.16 -8.31 -4.86
N ASP A 129 -11.51 -8.86 -5.88
CA ASP A 129 -11.36 -10.31 -6.06
C ASP A 129 -10.64 -10.95 -4.86
N SER A 130 -9.60 -10.30 -4.33
CA SER A 130 -8.83 -10.78 -3.18
C SER A 130 -9.71 -10.89 -1.93
N TYR A 131 -10.54 -9.88 -1.68
CA TYR A 131 -11.51 -9.91 -0.58
C TYR A 131 -12.58 -10.98 -0.76
N ARG A 132 -13.10 -11.17 -1.98
CA ARG A 132 -14.07 -12.24 -2.25
C ARG A 132 -13.48 -13.62 -1.98
N LYS A 133 -12.22 -13.86 -2.39
CA LYS A 133 -11.52 -15.11 -2.11
C LYS A 133 -11.25 -15.33 -0.62
N GLU A 134 -10.93 -14.28 0.12
CA GLU A 134 -10.75 -14.37 1.58
C GLU A 134 -12.04 -14.79 2.29
N ARG A 135 -13.19 -14.19 1.92
CA ARG A 135 -14.49 -14.59 2.45
C ARG A 135 -14.86 -16.03 2.10
N GLU A 136 -14.53 -16.46 0.89
CA GLU A 136 -14.78 -17.84 0.46
C GLU A 136 -13.89 -18.84 1.20
N LEU A 137 -12.63 -18.49 1.48
CA LEU A 137 -11.75 -19.30 2.32
C LEU A 137 -12.27 -19.42 3.75
N ASP A 138 -12.82 -18.34 4.32
CA ASP A 138 -13.45 -18.40 5.65
C ASP A 138 -14.69 -19.32 5.65
N ARG A 139 -15.50 -19.29 4.59
CA ARG A 139 -16.64 -20.20 4.41
C ARG A 139 -16.18 -21.65 4.32
N LEU A 140 -15.20 -21.93 3.46
CA LEU A 140 -14.67 -23.29 3.27
C LEU A 140 -13.96 -23.82 4.52
N ARG A 141 -13.34 -22.95 5.32
CA ARG A 141 -12.80 -23.35 6.61
C ARG A 141 -13.90 -23.87 7.53
N TRP A 142 -15.04 -23.16 7.59
CA TRP A 142 -16.19 -23.63 8.36
C TRP A 142 -16.72 -24.95 7.80
N ASP A 143 -16.85 -25.08 6.48
CA ASP A 143 -17.27 -26.33 5.84
C ASP A 143 -16.31 -27.49 6.17
N TYR A 144 -15.00 -27.24 6.15
CA TYR A 144 -13.96 -28.23 6.45
C TYR A 144 -14.04 -28.74 7.91
N ASP A 145 -14.36 -27.86 8.84
CA ASP A 145 -14.50 -28.20 10.26
C ASP A 145 -15.73 -29.11 10.51
N HIS A 146 -16.72 -29.10 9.61
CA HIS A 146 -17.95 -29.90 9.70
C HIS A 146 -17.99 -31.08 8.72
N ALA A 147 -17.08 -31.14 7.75
CA ALA A 147 -17.02 -32.20 6.75
C ALA A 147 -16.37 -33.49 7.29
N THR A 148 -16.78 -34.63 6.75
CA THR A 148 -16.23 -35.96 7.11
C THR A 148 -15.81 -36.75 5.87
N GLY A 149 -14.80 -37.62 6.01
CA GLY A 149 -14.38 -38.53 4.94
C GLY A 149 -14.01 -37.82 3.64
N ASP A 150 -14.62 -38.23 2.53
CA ASP A 150 -14.34 -37.72 1.19
C ASP A 150 -14.72 -36.25 1.00
N ASP A 151 -15.77 -35.76 1.67
CA ASP A 151 -16.18 -34.35 1.62
C ASP A 151 -15.08 -33.44 2.18
N ARG A 152 -14.41 -33.89 3.25
CA ARG A 152 -13.32 -33.14 3.87
C ARG A 152 -12.13 -33.00 2.94
N GLN A 153 -11.86 -34.04 2.15
CA GLN A 153 -10.80 -34.01 1.14
C GLN A 153 -11.18 -33.11 -0.03
N ALA A 154 -12.46 -33.10 -0.46
CA ALA A 154 -12.94 -32.19 -1.50
C ALA A 154 -12.80 -30.72 -1.09
N VAL A 155 -13.26 -30.36 0.11
CA VAL A 155 -13.13 -29.00 0.66
C VAL A 155 -11.66 -28.58 0.74
N ARG A 156 -10.76 -29.49 1.17
CA ARG A 156 -9.32 -29.21 1.21
C ARG A 156 -8.73 -28.86 -0.17
N GLN A 157 -9.15 -29.56 -1.22
CA GLN A 157 -8.68 -29.27 -2.59
C GLN A 157 -9.21 -27.92 -3.08
N GLU A 158 -10.46 -27.59 -2.75
CA GLU A 158 -11.05 -26.30 -3.08
C GLU A 158 -10.34 -25.14 -2.37
N MET A 159 -10.07 -25.28 -1.06
CA MET A 159 -9.27 -24.34 -0.30
C MET A 159 -7.88 -24.16 -0.91
N ARG A 160 -7.21 -25.25 -1.31
CA ARG A 160 -5.89 -25.19 -1.94
C ARG A 160 -5.94 -24.38 -3.23
N LYS A 161 -6.90 -24.63 -4.11
CA LYS A 161 -7.07 -23.90 -5.36
C LYS A 161 -7.27 -22.40 -5.10
N LEU A 162 -8.12 -22.05 -4.15
CA LEU A 162 -8.34 -20.63 -3.79
C LEU A 162 -7.10 -19.97 -3.19
N LEU A 163 -6.31 -20.69 -2.39
CA LEU A 163 -5.05 -20.18 -1.86
C LEU A 163 -4.02 -19.94 -2.97
N GLU A 164 -3.93 -20.83 -3.96
CA GLU A 164 -3.08 -20.64 -5.14
C GLU A 164 -3.52 -19.40 -5.94
N GLU A 165 -4.82 -19.26 -6.22
CA GLU A 165 -5.36 -18.07 -6.89
C GLU A 165 -5.14 -16.78 -6.09
N GLN A 166 -5.30 -16.83 -4.75
CA GLN A 166 -5.08 -15.69 -3.88
C GLN A 166 -3.60 -15.30 -3.81
N PHE A 167 -2.69 -16.29 -3.84
CA PHE A 167 -1.26 -16.04 -3.88
C PHE A 167 -0.87 -15.25 -5.14
N GLU A 168 -1.28 -15.71 -6.32
CA GLU A 168 -1.02 -15.03 -7.59
C GLU A 168 -1.57 -13.59 -7.59
N LEU A 169 -2.79 -13.43 -7.05
CA LEU A 169 -3.42 -12.12 -6.93
C LEU A 169 -2.63 -11.17 -6.02
N ARG A 170 -2.15 -11.67 -4.87
CA ARG A 170 -1.31 -10.90 -3.95
C ARG A 170 0.03 -10.53 -4.57
N GLN A 171 0.67 -11.44 -5.31
CA GLN A 171 1.91 -11.15 -6.04
C GLN A 171 1.68 -10.03 -7.05
N TRP A 172 0.60 -10.12 -7.82
CA TRP A 172 0.25 -9.08 -8.80
C TRP A 172 0.01 -7.72 -8.14
N ILE A 173 -0.80 -7.67 -7.06
CA ILE A 173 -1.09 -6.42 -6.32
C ILE A 173 0.20 -5.80 -5.78
N ARG A 174 1.08 -6.62 -5.19
CA ARG A 174 2.38 -6.18 -4.67
C ARG A 174 3.28 -5.63 -5.79
N GLN A 175 3.34 -6.33 -6.93
CA GLN A 175 4.11 -5.88 -8.08
C GLN A 175 3.63 -4.52 -8.58
N ARG A 176 2.31 -4.32 -8.70
CA ARG A 176 1.74 -3.01 -9.07
C ARG A 176 2.08 -1.93 -8.06
N LYS A 177 2.05 -2.24 -6.76
CA LYS A 177 2.43 -1.28 -5.73
C LYS A 177 3.90 -0.89 -5.81
N LEU A 178 4.78 -1.84 -6.12
CA LEU A 178 6.20 -1.58 -6.35
C LEU A 178 6.41 -0.66 -7.55
N GLU A 179 5.70 -0.87 -8.66
CA GLU A 179 5.75 0.00 -9.83
C GLU A 179 5.28 1.43 -9.53
N GLU A 180 4.20 1.58 -8.76
CA GLU A 180 3.70 2.88 -8.34
C GLU A 180 4.73 3.61 -7.47
N LEU A 181 5.27 2.94 -6.46
CA LEU A 181 6.30 3.50 -5.57
C LEU A 181 7.57 3.88 -6.33
N ALA A 182 7.98 3.07 -7.32
CA ALA A 182 9.13 3.39 -8.18
C ALA A 182 8.89 4.70 -8.96
N ARG A 183 7.70 4.89 -9.54
CA ARG A 183 7.35 6.14 -10.23
C ARG A 183 7.37 7.34 -9.30
N GLN A 184 6.85 7.19 -8.06
CA GLN A 184 6.87 8.26 -7.06
C GLN A 184 8.30 8.63 -6.66
N ILE A 185 9.18 7.64 -6.45
CA ILE A 185 10.59 7.87 -6.16
C ILE A 185 11.26 8.66 -7.30
N ASP A 186 10.99 8.30 -8.55
CA ASP A 186 11.57 8.99 -9.70
C ASP A 186 11.00 10.39 -9.90
N GLN A 187 9.74 10.63 -9.54
CA GLN A 187 9.17 11.97 -9.46
C GLN A 187 9.90 12.81 -8.40
N PHE A 188 10.02 12.32 -7.16
CA PHE A 188 10.70 13.07 -6.10
C PHE A 188 12.18 13.34 -6.41
N ARG A 189 12.87 12.41 -7.08
CA ARG A 189 14.23 12.63 -7.56
C ARG A 189 14.32 13.79 -8.55
N ARG A 190 13.37 13.89 -9.49
CA ARG A 190 13.29 15.03 -10.43
C ARG A 190 12.99 16.34 -9.71
N GLU A 191 12.01 16.35 -8.81
CA GLU A 191 11.69 17.53 -8.00
C GLU A 191 12.89 18.02 -7.18
N LEU A 192 13.67 17.10 -6.61
CA LEU A 192 14.90 17.43 -5.88
C LEU A 192 15.97 18.00 -6.81
N ALA A 193 16.17 17.43 -7.99
CA ALA A 193 17.13 17.95 -8.98
C ALA A 193 16.74 19.37 -9.43
N GLU A 194 15.47 19.60 -9.79
CA GLU A 194 14.98 20.93 -10.18
C GLU A 194 15.08 21.95 -9.04
N ARG A 195 14.91 21.52 -7.79
CA ARG A 195 15.11 22.38 -6.61
C ARG A 195 16.58 22.71 -6.39
N ALA A 196 17.48 21.75 -6.65
CA ALA A 196 18.91 21.99 -6.57
C ALA A 196 19.39 22.98 -7.64
N GLU A 197 18.85 22.90 -8.86
CA GLU A 197 19.12 23.86 -9.93
C GLU A 197 18.58 25.26 -9.61
N ARG A 198 17.38 25.34 -9.03
CA ARG A 198 16.75 26.60 -8.61
C ARG A 198 17.15 27.07 -7.21
N ARG A 199 18.24 26.52 -6.65
CA ARG A 199 18.61 26.74 -5.25
C ARG A 199 18.76 28.22 -4.92
N GLU A 200 19.53 28.95 -5.72
CA GLU A 200 19.81 30.38 -5.47
C GLU A 200 18.54 31.23 -5.56
N ASP A 201 17.67 30.98 -6.55
CA ASP A 201 16.37 31.69 -6.67
C ASP A 201 15.41 31.39 -5.53
N LEU A 202 15.45 30.15 -4.99
CA LEU A 202 14.65 29.76 -3.83
C LEU A 202 15.18 30.42 -2.56
N ILE A 203 16.50 30.50 -2.40
CA ILE A 203 17.15 31.20 -1.29
C ILE A 203 16.84 32.70 -1.35
N ALA A 204 16.98 33.32 -2.52
CA ALA A 204 16.69 34.75 -2.70
C ALA A 204 15.23 35.06 -2.34
N ARG A 205 14.26 34.28 -2.84
CA ARG A 205 12.83 34.46 -2.50
C ARG A 205 12.51 34.27 -1.01
N GLU A 206 13.15 33.31 -0.36
CA GLU A 206 12.97 33.10 1.08
C GLU A 206 13.63 34.20 1.90
N LEU A 207 14.81 34.69 1.46
CA LEU A 207 15.50 35.82 2.07
C LEU A 207 14.64 37.09 1.95
N ASP A 208 14.12 37.39 0.76
CA ASP A 208 13.22 38.51 0.51
C ASP A 208 11.97 38.41 1.40
N ARG A 209 11.31 37.25 1.45
CA ARG A 209 10.14 37.04 2.34
C ARG A 209 10.45 37.35 3.81
N ARG A 210 11.62 36.97 4.30
CA ARG A 210 12.03 37.19 5.69
C ARG A 210 12.44 38.63 5.98
N LEU A 211 13.01 39.32 4.99
CA LEU A 211 13.39 40.73 5.10
C LEU A 211 12.20 41.67 4.90
N GLU A 212 11.21 41.26 4.09
CA GLU A 212 9.96 42.01 3.84
C GLU A 212 8.92 41.83 4.93
N ALA A 213 9.02 40.81 5.78
CA ALA A 213 8.23 40.74 7.01
C ALA A 213 8.69 41.86 7.96
N PRO A 214 7.95 42.99 8.08
CA PRO A 214 8.30 44.00 9.06
C PRO A 214 8.11 43.36 10.43
N GLY A 215 8.94 43.72 11.41
CA GLY A 215 8.89 43.22 12.79
C GLY A 215 7.50 43.29 13.44
N GLN A 216 6.67 42.29 13.19
CA GLN A 216 5.47 41.94 13.94
C GLN A 216 5.71 40.64 14.71
N GLU A 217 6.86 40.53 15.39
CA GLU A 217 6.80 40.05 16.77
C GLU A 217 6.51 41.29 17.63
N GLN A 218 5.23 41.70 17.63
CA GLN A 218 4.72 42.35 18.83
C GLN A 218 4.73 41.26 19.90
N LEU A 219 5.81 41.23 20.68
CA LEU A 219 5.78 40.56 21.97
C LEU A 219 4.58 41.14 22.72
N PRO A 220 3.65 40.31 23.21
CA PRO A 220 2.56 40.81 24.04
C PRO A 220 3.19 41.44 25.27
N GLU A 221 3.02 42.75 25.45
CA GLU A 221 3.28 43.41 26.72
C GLU A 221 2.31 42.82 27.74
N TRP A 222 2.84 41.96 28.60
CA TRP A 222 2.23 41.59 29.88
C TRP A 222 3.12 42.11 31.01
#